data_AF-A0A4Y7Q2E0-F1
#
_entry.id   AF-A0A4Y7Q2E0-F1
#
_cell.length_a   1.000
_cell.length_b   1.000
_cell.length_c   1.000
_cell.angle_alpha   90.00
_cell.angle_beta   90.00
_cell.angle_gamma   90.00
#
_symmetry.space_group_name_H-M   'P 1'
#
loop_
_entity.id
_entity.type
_entity.pdbx_description
1 polymer ?
#
loop_
_entity_poly.entity_id
_entity_poly.type
_entity_poly.pdbx_seq_one_letter_code
_entity_poly.pdbx_strand_id
1 'polypeptide(L)'
;MRNWPTTCKVKGFNGSRFNRPNLPSPRGLVVITPSSSNQFMARPRKYKTDKERVEAARRRRREWYYRNRRKESAKSLARYHRLISINFEPQVQSPRSHIPSPIHEEQLDEEPQVHANSDTPISVHMQLDTRAMLTAAQDAMRTWHIAGEDIDREISEAQHILDLWTCGSLRAWGSAVYRSIESTTDATHTESELQPYLGLGKNLQDHFDAIAQHSFVCDPSGNLGTWDAAQFVRRQIARAVDIIEEFCLILRDGGMSSLRRSYADHSLNFQIL
;
A
#
# COMPACT_ATOMS: atom_id res chain seq x y z
N MET A 1 1.55 -39.14 -38.44
CA MET A 1 2.25 -38.85 -37.17
C MET A 1 1.22 -38.41 -36.12
N ARG A 2 1.00 -39.30 -35.13
CA ARG A 2 0.63 -39.09 -33.69
C ARG A 2 -0.37 -37.96 -33.39
N ASN A 3 -1.69 -38.20 -33.45
CA ASN A 3 -2.58 -38.82 -32.44
C ASN A 3 -2.18 -38.79 -30.96
N TRP A 4 -3.09 -38.22 -30.16
CA TRP A 4 -3.14 -38.09 -28.71
C TRP A 4 -3.28 -39.44 -27.99
N PRO A 5 -2.79 -39.62 -26.74
CA PRO A 5 -3.11 -40.77 -25.92
C PRO A 5 -4.27 -40.51 -24.94
N THR A 6 -5.35 -41.19 -25.28
CA THR A 6 -6.36 -41.94 -24.51
C THR A 6 -6.14 -42.24 -23.00
N THR A 7 -7.20 -41.93 -22.24
CA THR A 7 -8.00 -42.77 -21.31
C THR A 7 -7.37 -43.70 -20.25
N CYS A 8 -7.81 -43.43 -19.01
CA CYS A 8 -8.24 -44.32 -17.93
C CYS A 8 -8.06 -45.85 -18.10
N LYS A 9 -7.38 -46.47 -17.13
CA LYS A 9 -7.46 -47.91 -16.83
C LYS A 9 -7.97 -48.13 -15.41
N VAL A 10 -9.21 -48.59 -15.33
CA VAL A 10 -9.82 -49.23 -14.16
C VAL A 10 -9.24 -50.64 -14.05
N LYS A 11 -8.83 -51.07 -12.85
CA LYS A 11 -8.56 -52.47 -12.51
C LYS A 11 -9.53 -52.91 -11.41
N GLY A 12 -10.33 -53.92 -11.73
CA GLY A 12 -11.28 -54.56 -10.83
C GLY A 12 -10.66 -55.70 -9.99
N PHE A 13 -11.25 -55.83 -8.80
CA PHE A 13 -11.67 -57.03 -8.05
C PHE A 13 -11.20 -58.44 -8.44
N ASN A 14 -10.75 -59.18 -7.41
CA ASN A 14 -11.19 -60.52 -6.94
C ASN A 14 -10.26 -60.91 -5.75
N GLY A 15 -10.62 -61.49 -4.60
CA GLY A 15 -11.83 -62.13 -4.08
C GLY A 15 -11.46 -63.45 -3.38
N SER A 16 -11.97 -63.70 -2.15
CA SER A 16 -11.95 -64.96 -1.32
C SER A 16 -10.88 -65.06 -0.22
N ARG A 17 -11.11 -65.54 1.03
CA ARG A 17 -12.26 -66.14 1.76
C ARG A 17 -11.93 -66.20 3.28
N PHE A 18 -12.99 -66.10 4.11
CA PHE A 18 -13.24 -66.64 5.48
C PHE A 18 -12.17 -66.63 6.60
N ASN A 19 -12.47 -65.94 7.71
CA ASN A 19 -12.85 -66.57 8.99
C ASN A 19 -13.34 -65.54 10.03
N ARG A 20 -14.50 -65.79 10.65
CA ARG A 20 -14.97 -65.18 11.91
C ARG A 20 -14.82 -66.21 13.04
N PRO A 21 -14.64 -65.75 14.29
CA PRO A 21 -15.64 -66.09 15.32
C PRO A 21 -16.03 -64.84 16.17
N ASN A 22 -17.34 -64.59 16.39
CA ASN A 22 -18.11 -64.76 17.64
C ASN A 22 -17.67 -63.80 18.78
N LEU A 23 -18.41 -62.76 19.18
CA LEU A 23 -19.61 -62.70 20.06
C LEU A 23 -19.85 -61.20 20.47
N PRO A 24 -20.82 -60.82 21.34
CA PRO A 24 -22.26 -60.72 21.16
C PRO A 24 -22.79 -59.26 21.27
N SER A 25 -24.01 -59.02 20.79
CA SER A 25 -24.89 -57.94 21.26
C SER A 25 -25.88 -58.58 22.25
N PRO A 26 -26.31 -57.96 23.38
CA PRO A 26 -27.33 -56.92 23.28
C PRO A 26 -27.42 -55.89 24.44
N ARG A 27 -28.24 -54.85 24.19
CA ARG A 27 -28.97 -54.00 25.16
C ARG A 27 -28.20 -52.93 25.96
N GLY A 28 -28.46 -51.69 25.55
CA GLY A 28 -28.25 -50.47 26.33
C GLY A 28 -28.81 -49.27 25.56
N LEU A 29 -30.13 -49.14 25.51
CA LEU A 29 -30.80 -47.91 25.08
C LEU A 29 -30.46 -46.81 26.09
N VAL A 30 -29.45 -46.01 25.79
CA VAL A 30 -29.20 -44.76 26.51
C VAL A 30 -30.07 -43.70 25.86
N VAL A 31 -31.11 -43.31 26.60
CA VAL A 31 -31.95 -42.14 26.34
C VAL A 31 -31.03 -40.92 26.36
N ILE A 32 -30.79 -40.32 25.19
CA ILE A 32 -30.15 -39.01 25.09
C ILE A 32 -31.24 -37.97 25.35
N THR A 33 -31.21 -37.36 26.54
CA THR A 33 -31.90 -36.10 26.80
C THR A 33 -31.25 -35.00 25.95
N PRO A 34 -32.02 -34.14 25.27
CA PRO A 34 -31.45 -33.03 24.51
C PRO A 34 -31.05 -31.93 25.48
N SER A 35 -29.78 -31.94 25.90
CA SER A 35 -29.19 -30.74 26.50
C SER A 35 -28.92 -29.74 25.37
N SER A 36 -29.75 -28.70 25.36
CA SER A 36 -29.65 -27.52 24.53
C SER A 36 -28.22 -27.00 24.45
N SER A 37 -27.57 -27.22 23.30
CA SER A 37 -26.50 -26.35 22.85
C SER A 37 -26.79 -25.97 21.41
N ASN A 38 -27.20 -24.72 21.21
CA ASN A 38 -27.17 -24.07 19.91
C ASN A 38 -25.71 -23.93 19.49
N GLN A 39 -25.14 -25.00 18.93
CA GLN A 39 -23.91 -24.91 18.17
C GLN A 39 -24.25 -24.17 16.87
N PHE A 40 -24.05 -22.85 16.91
CA PHE A 40 -23.91 -22.05 15.71
C PHE A 40 -22.92 -22.77 14.79
N MET A 41 -23.38 -23.17 13.61
CA MET A 41 -22.55 -23.60 12.48
C MET A 41 -21.75 -22.40 11.97
N ALA A 42 -20.90 -21.82 12.83
CA ALA A 42 -20.02 -20.74 12.48
C ALA A 42 -18.87 -21.31 11.66
N ARG A 43 -18.67 -20.73 10.46
CA ARG A 43 -17.60 -21.12 9.54
C ARG A 43 -16.26 -21.10 10.30
N PRO A 44 -15.47 -22.19 10.30
CA PRO A 44 -14.23 -22.24 11.08
C PRO A 44 -13.33 -21.05 10.74
N ARG A 45 -12.87 -20.33 11.78
CA ARG A 45 -11.91 -19.24 11.60
C ARG A 45 -10.66 -19.81 10.92
N LYS A 46 -10.39 -19.33 9.70
CA LYS A 46 -9.30 -19.80 8.84
C LYS A 46 -7.91 -19.53 9.44
N TYR A 47 -7.80 -18.54 10.33
CA TYR A 47 -6.56 -18.16 11.01
C TYR A 47 -6.83 -18.07 12.50
N LYS A 48 -5.90 -18.60 13.31
CA LYS A 48 -6.05 -18.66 14.77
C LYS A 48 -5.54 -17.40 15.46
N THR A 49 -4.67 -16.64 14.79
CA THR A 49 -4.07 -15.41 15.32
C THR A 49 -4.10 -14.28 14.29
N ASP A 50 -4.10 -13.03 14.77
CA ASP A 50 -4.08 -11.86 13.87
C ASP A 50 -2.76 -11.71 13.12
N LYS A 51 -1.64 -12.13 13.72
CA LYS A 51 -0.34 -12.22 13.04
C LYS A 51 -0.41 -13.15 11.82
N GLU A 52 -1.03 -14.32 11.98
CA GLU A 52 -1.22 -15.28 10.88
C GLU A 52 -2.17 -14.73 9.79
N ARG A 53 -3.21 -13.98 10.18
CA ARG A 53 -4.12 -13.31 9.24
C ARG A 53 -3.39 -12.27 8.39
N VAL A 54 -2.58 -11.42 9.03
CA VAL A 54 -1.79 -10.37 8.35
C VAL A 54 -0.74 -10.99 7.44
N GLU A 55 -0.03 -12.02 7.91
CA GLU A 55 0.98 -12.70 7.11
C GLU A 55 0.37 -13.42 5.90
N ALA A 56 -0.78 -14.07 6.07
CA ALA A 56 -1.52 -14.69 4.96
C ALA A 56 -2.08 -13.66 3.98
N ALA A 57 -2.46 -12.46 4.44
CA ALA A 57 -2.86 -11.35 3.56
C ALA A 57 -1.66 -10.82 2.76
N ARG A 58 -0.50 -10.64 3.41
CA ARG A 58 0.76 -10.25 2.75
C ARG A 58 1.21 -11.29 1.73
N ARG A 59 1.15 -12.59 2.06
CA ARG A 59 1.46 -13.69 1.12
C ARG A 59 0.51 -13.71 -0.07
N ARG A 60 -0.80 -13.56 0.15
CA ARG A 60 -1.80 -13.44 -0.93
C ARG A 60 -1.55 -12.23 -1.84
N ARG A 61 -1.17 -11.09 -1.26
CA ARG A 61 -0.83 -9.88 -2.03
C ARG A 61 0.42 -10.11 -2.90
N ARG A 62 1.48 -10.70 -2.34
CA ARG A 62 2.69 -11.09 -3.09
C ARG A 62 2.37 -12.05 -4.25
N GLU A 63 1.63 -13.12 -3.97
CA GLU A 63 1.22 -14.09 -5.01
C GLU A 63 0.36 -13.46 -6.11
N TRP A 64 -0.53 -12.53 -5.73
CA TRP A 64 -1.33 -11.79 -6.70
C TRP A 64 -0.45 -10.94 -7.61
N TYR A 65 0.53 -10.22 -7.07
CA TYR A 65 1.48 -9.44 -7.86
C TYR A 65 2.32 -10.32 -8.78
N TYR A 66 2.85 -11.44 -8.29
CA TYR A 66 3.58 -12.39 -9.12
C TYR A 66 2.74 -12.92 -10.28
N ARG A 67 1.48 -13.29 -10.02
CA ARG A 67 0.56 -13.80 -11.06
C ARG A 67 0.11 -12.71 -12.03
N ASN A 68 0.02 -11.46 -11.60
CA ASN A 68 -0.46 -10.34 -12.42
C ASN A 68 0.65 -9.42 -12.92
N ARG A 69 1.92 -9.80 -12.75
CA ARG A 69 3.09 -8.97 -13.07
C ARG A 69 3.01 -8.34 -14.47
N ARG A 70 2.63 -9.12 -15.48
CA ARG A 70 2.50 -8.65 -16.87
C ARG A 70 1.34 -7.67 -17.09
N LYS A 71 0.24 -7.82 -16.35
CA LYS A 71 -0.92 -6.92 -16.44
C LYS A 71 -0.65 -5.62 -15.67
N GLU A 72 0.00 -5.70 -14.53
CA GLU A 72 0.43 -4.52 -13.78
C GLU A 72 1.52 -3.74 -14.52
N SER A 73 2.49 -4.42 -15.16
CA SER A 73 3.48 -3.76 -16.03
C SER A 73 2.85 -3.13 -17.27
N ALA A 74 1.79 -3.72 -17.83
CA ALA A 74 1.06 -3.10 -18.94
C ALA A 74 0.27 -1.85 -18.49
N LYS A 75 -0.27 -1.85 -17.26
CA LYS A 75 -0.93 -0.67 -16.70
C LYS A 75 0.05 0.46 -16.39
N SER A 76 1.25 0.17 -15.88
CA SER A 76 2.27 1.20 -15.68
C SER A 76 2.71 1.80 -17.02
N LEU A 77 2.88 0.97 -18.05
CA LEU A 77 3.23 1.42 -19.39
C LEU A 77 2.11 2.26 -20.03
N ALA A 78 0.85 1.86 -19.85
CA ALA A 78 -0.30 2.66 -20.28
C ALA A 78 -0.40 4.01 -19.55
N ARG A 79 -0.09 4.05 -18.25
CA ARG A 79 -0.02 5.31 -17.47
C ARG A 79 1.12 6.21 -17.94
N TYR A 80 2.29 5.65 -18.21
CA TYR A 80 3.45 6.36 -18.77
C TYR A 80 3.10 7.03 -20.11
N HIS A 81 2.49 6.30 -21.03
CA HIS A 81 2.06 6.88 -22.31
C HIS A 81 0.95 7.92 -22.16
N ARG A 82 0.01 7.73 -21.21
CA ARG A 82 -1.03 8.73 -20.93
C ARG A 82 -0.43 10.03 -20.40
N LEU A 83 0.52 9.97 -19.47
CA LEU A 83 1.22 11.14 -18.92
C LEU A 83 2.08 11.84 -19.97
N ILE A 84 2.72 11.09 -20.88
CA ILE A 84 3.47 11.66 -22.00
C ILE A 84 2.55 12.33 -23.03
N SER A 85 1.38 11.74 -23.31
CA SER A 85 0.42 12.33 -24.26
C SER A 85 -0.20 13.64 -23.76
N ILE A 86 -0.24 13.87 -22.45
CA ILE A 86 -0.78 15.10 -21.85
C ILE A 86 0.22 16.26 -21.96
N ASN A 87 1.52 15.98 -22.14
CA ASN A 87 2.59 17.01 -22.17
C ASN A 87 3.00 17.48 -23.57
N PHE A 88 2.29 17.08 -24.63
CA PHE A 88 2.57 17.56 -26.00
C PHE A 88 1.27 17.78 -26.80
N GLU A 89 0.49 18.79 -26.41
CA GLU A 89 -0.13 19.65 -27.41
C GLU A 89 0.54 21.02 -27.31
N PRO A 90 1.38 21.41 -28.30
CA PRO A 90 1.69 22.81 -28.48
C PRO A 90 0.40 23.47 -28.93
N GLN A 91 -0.26 24.20 -28.02
CA GLN A 91 -1.32 25.13 -28.38
C GLN A 91 -0.71 26.14 -29.37
N VAL A 92 -1.02 25.95 -30.64
CA VAL A 92 -0.72 26.92 -31.69
C VAL A 92 -1.59 28.14 -31.42
N GLN A 93 -1.00 29.17 -30.81
CA GLN A 93 -1.64 30.47 -30.67
C GLN A 93 -1.86 31.06 -32.06
N SER A 94 -3.13 31.24 -32.45
CA SER A 94 -3.50 32.08 -33.59
C SER A 94 -3.37 33.57 -33.21
N PRO A 95 -2.88 34.44 -34.11
CA PRO A 95 -2.66 35.85 -33.78
C PRO A 95 -3.90 36.73 -34.00
N ARG A 96 -4.10 37.63 -33.02
CA ARG A 96 -4.69 38.99 -33.04
C ARG A 96 -6.20 39.18 -33.22
N SER A 97 -6.76 39.98 -32.29
CA SER A 97 -7.18 41.36 -32.60
C SER A 97 -7.23 42.23 -31.33
N HIS A 98 -6.53 43.38 -31.38
CA HIS A 98 -6.58 44.46 -30.39
C HIS A 98 -7.95 45.13 -30.33
N ILE A 99 -8.47 45.38 -29.12
CA ILE A 99 -9.41 46.46 -28.83
C ILE A 99 -9.02 47.05 -27.46
N PRO A 100 -8.92 48.39 -27.29
CA PRO A 100 -8.49 49.02 -26.04
C PRO A 100 -9.63 49.22 -25.04
N SER A 101 -9.27 49.17 -23.74
CA SER A 101 -10.11 49.39 -22.55
C SER A 101 -10.81 50.75 -22.50
N PRO A 102 -11.79 50.90 -21.59
CA PRO A 102 -11.53 51.81 -20.47
C PRO A 102 -12.00 51.33 -19.08
N ILE A 103 -11.36 51.94 -18.10
CA ILE A 103 -11.33 51.74 -16.65
C ILE A 103 -12.68 52.05 -15.97
N HIS A 104 -13.09 51.21 -15.01
CA HIS A 104 -13.71 51.71 -13.77
C HIS A 104 -13.45 50.76 -12.59
N GLU A 105 -13.04 51.36 -11.48
CA GLU A 105 -12.74 50.75 -10.19
C GLU A 105 -14.04 50.41 -9.45
N GLU A 106 -14.11 49.25 -8.79
CA GLU A 106 -14.66 49.16 -7.43
C GLU A 106 -14.24 47.82 -6.79
N GLN A 107 -13.56 47.96 -5.65
CA GLN A 107 -13.20 46.88 -4.73
C GLN A 107 -14.45 46.24 -4.15
N LEU A 108 -14.48 44.91 -4.13
CA LEU A 108 -15.08 44.13 -3.04
C LEU A 108 -14.24 42.87 -2.85
N ASP A 109 -13.67 42.76 -1.65
CA ASP A 109 -12.95 41.59 -1.14
C ASP A 109 -13.87 40.36 -1.15
N GLU A 110 -13.55 39.39 -2.00
CA GLU A 110 -13.81 37.98 -1.75
C GLU A 110 -12.50 37.24 -2.01
N GLU A 111 -11.81 36.82 -0.94
CA GLU A 111 -10.78 35.80 -1.03
C GLU A 111 -11.42 34.49 -1.53
N PRO A 112 -11.05 33.97 -2.70
CA PRO A 112 -11.19 32.56 -2.96
C PRO A 112 -10.01 31.88 -2.28
N GLN A 113 -10.30 31.00 -1.33
CA GLN A 113 -9.35 30.03 -0.78
C GLN A 113 -8.61 29.34 -1.95
N VAL A 114 -7.40 29.81 -2.22
CA VAL A 114 -6.54 29.22 -3.24
C VAL A 114 -6.01 27.91 -2.67
N HIS A 115 -6.58 26.80 -3.14
CA HIS A 115 -5.87 25.52 -3.17
C HIS A 115 -4.62 25.69 -4.02
N ALA A 116 -3.54 26.16 -3.39
CA ALA A 116 -2.23 26.18 -3.99
C ALA A 116 -1.59 24.80 -3.80
N ASN A 117 -1.97 23.86 -4.67
CA ASN A 117 -0.93 23.02 -5.28
C ASN A 117 -0.11 23.95 -6.18
N SER A 118 0.73 24.80 -5.59
CA SER A 118 1.85 25.33 -6.32
C SER A 118 2.82 24.16 -6.46
N ASP A 119 2.78 23.53 -7.63
CA ASP A 119 3.94 22.85 -8.19
C ASP A 119 5.04 23.91 -8.38
N THR A 120 5.59 24.37 -7.26
CA THR A 120 6.86 25.05 -7.25
C THR A 120 7.83 23.94 -7.56
N PRO A 121 8.51 23.95 -8.72
CA PRO A 121 9.53 22.95 -8.98
C PRO A 121 10.54 23.09 -7.85
N ILE A 122 10.53 22.14 -6.92
CA ILE A 122 11.56 22.01 -5.91
C ILE A 122 12.86 22.03 -6.72
N SER A 123 13.63 23.09 -6.49
CA SER A 123 14.89 23.34 -7.19
C SER A 123 15.66 22.02 -7.27
N VAL A 124 16.05 21.64 -8.47
CA VAL A 124 16.67 20.35 -8.84
C VAL A 124 17.98 20.09 -8.08
N HIS A 125 18.40 21.02 -7.22
CA HIS A 125 19.60 21.00 -6.40
C HIS A 125 19.37 20.95 -4.88
N MET A 126 18.13 20.94 -4.37
CA MET A 126 17.94 20.74 -2.94
C MET A 126 18.08 19.25 -2.60
N GLN A 127 19.26 18.87 -2.12
CA GLN A 127 19.47 17.53 -1.57
C GLN A 127 18.61 17.41 -0.31
N LEU A 128 17.55 16.60 -0.39
CA LEU A 128 16.69 16.34 0.76
C LEU A 128 17.51 15.64 1.86
N ASP A 129 17.57 16.24 3.04
CA ASP A 129 18.13 15.60 4.22
C ASP A 129 17.10 14.63 4.80
N THR A 130 17.11 13.41 4.26
CA THR A 130 16.21 12.33 4.66
C THR A 130 16.32 11.98 6.15
N ARG A 131 17.46 12.23 6.80
CA ARG A 131 17.67 11.94 8.22
C ARG A 131 17.06 13.02 9.10
N ALA A 132 17.22 14.29 8.74
CA ALA A 132 16.53 15.39 9.41
C ALA A 132 15.01 15.25 9.28
N MET A 133 14.52 14.93 8.09
CA MET A 133 13.10 14.68 7.82
C MET A 133 12.54 13.52 8.66
N LEU A 134 13.29 12.41 8.75
CA LEU A 134 12.93 11.29 9.62
C LEU A 134 12.83 11.72 11.08
N THR A 135 13.79 12.50 11.57
CA THR A 135 13.80 13.00 12.95
C THR A 135 12.59 13.90 13.21
N ALA A 136 12.32 14.86 12.32
CA ALA A 136 11.19 15.77 12.44
C ALA A 136 9.85 15.01 12.47
N ALA A 137 9.66 14.03 11.58
CA ALA A 137 8.46 13.20 11.56
C ALA A 137 8.34 12.30 12.80
N GLN A 138 9.45 11.79 13.33
CA GLN A 138 9.45 11.04 14.59
C GLN A 138 9.07 11.92 15.78
N ASP A 139 9.55 13.17 15.83
CA ASP A 139 9.20 14.11 16.89
C ASP A 139 7.72 14.49 16.81
N ALA A 140 7.21 14.80 15.62
CA ALA A 140 5.79 15.07 15.40
C ALA A 140 4.91 13.87 15.81
N MET A 141 5.32 12.64 15.48
CA MET A 141 4.63 11.42 15.92
C MET A 141 4.59 11.26 17.44
N ARG A 142 5.62 11.71 18.18
CA ARG A 142 5.65 11.61 19.65
C ARG A 142 4.69 12.61 20.31
N THR A 143 4.50 13.76 19.70
CA THR A 143 3.60 14.82 20.19
C THR A 143 2.17 14.65 19.70
N TRP A 144 1.92 13.76 18.75
CA TRP A 144 0.60 13.52 18.20
C TRP A 144 -0.29 12.77 19.21
N HIS A 145 -1.36 13.43 19.64
CA HIS A 145 -2.36 12.88 20.55
C HIS A 145 -3.69 12.65 19.81
N ILE A 146 -4.13 11.39 19.75
CA ILE A 146 -5.42 11.01 19.17
C ILE A 146 -6.49 11.19 20.25
N ALA A 147 -7.31 12.24 20.10
CA ALA A 147 -8.39 12.54 21.03
C ALA A 147 -9.74 11.96 20.57
N GLY A 148 -9.88 11.61 19.30
CA GLY A 148 -11.11 11.04 18.69
C GLY A 148 -12.24 12.05 18.50
N GLU A 149 -12.05 13.31 18.87
CA GLU A 149 -13.09 14.36 18.84
C GLU A 149 -13.28 14.98 17.45
N ASP A 150 -12.20 15.09 16.69
CA ASP A 150 -12.18 15.73 15.37
C ASP A 150 -11.35 14.88 14.40
N ILE A 151 -12.04 14.19 13.51
CA ILE A 151 -11.43 13.28 12.56
C ILE A 151 -10.71 14.00 11.42
N ASP A 152 -11.19 15.17 11.01
CA ASP A 152 -10.55 15.95 9.94
C ASP A 152 -9.21 16.52 10.44
N ARG A 153 -9.17 16.92 11.72
CA ARG A 153 -7.90 17.26 12.39
C ARG A 153 -6.96 16.06 12.46
N GLU A 154 -7.44 14.88 12.84
CA GLU A 154 -6.60 13.67 12.89
C GLU A 154 -6.05 13.26 11.51
N ILE A 155 -6.85 13.42 10.45
CA ILE A 155 -6.40 13.22 9.06
C ILE A 155 -5.34 14.24 8.69
N SER A 156 -5.54 15.51 9.05
CA SER A 156 -4.60 16.61 8.75
C SER A 156 -3.26 16.42 9.45
N GLU A 157 -3.27 16.01 10.73
CA GLU A 157 -2.05 15.71 11.49
C GLU A 157 -1.27 14.54 10.87
N ALA A 158 -1.97 13.46 10.49
CA ALA A 158 -1.32 12.33 9.83
C ALA A 158 -0.70 12.71 8.47
N GLN A 159 -1.41 13.55 7.70
CA GLN A 159 -0.89 14.10 6.44
C GLN A 159 0.33 15.00 6.70
N HIS A 160 0.28 15.85 7.72
CA HIS A 160 1.42 16.69 8.10
C HIS A 160 2.67 15.88 8.46
N ILE A 161 2.51 14.83 9.27
CA ILE A 161 3.62 13.92 9.63
C ILE A 161 4.18 13.23 8.38
N LEU A 162 3.31 12.78 7.48
CA LEU A 162 3.73 12.19 6.20
C LEU A 162 4.48 13.20 5.32
N ASP A 163 4.05 14.46 5.31
CA ASP A 163 4.70 15.53 4.54
C ASP A 163 6.05 15.91 5.15
N LEU A 164 6.19 15.95 6.47
CA LEU A 164 7.50 16.07 7.12
C LEU A 164 8.43 14.92 6.73
N TRP A 165 7.88 13.70 6.65
CA TRP A 165 8.66 12.51 6.34
C TRP A 165 9.06 12.41 4.86
N THR A 166 8.22 12.90 3.94
CA THR A 166 8.37 12.66 2.49
C THR A 166 8.48 13.92 1.64
N CYS A 167 8.39 15.10 2.25
CA CYS A 167 8.32 16.41 1.58
C CYS A 167 7.22 16.46 0.50
N GLY A 168 6.09 15.77 0.72
CA GLY A 168 4.97 15.68 -0.21
C GLY A 168 5.25 14.91 -1.51
N SER A 169 6.47 14.41 -1.74
CA SER A 169 6.86 13.73 -2.98
C SER A 169 7.59 12.42 -2.72
N LEU A 170 6.84 11.31 -2.78
CA LEU A 170 7.39 9.96 -2.64
C LEU A 170 8.50 9.65 -3.64
N ARG A 171 8.41 10.20 -4.86
CA ARG A 171 9.41 9.99 -5.91
C ARG A 171 10.72 10.70 -5.57
N ALA A 172 10.66 11.98 -5.21
CA ALA A 172 11.84 12.76 -4.84
C ALA A 172 12.47 12.22 -3.56
N TRP A 173 11.63 11.93 -2.56
CA TRP A 173 12.06 11.34 -1.30
C TRP A 173 12.71 9.97 -1.48
N GLY A 174 12.07 9.04 -2.21
CA GLY A 174 12.64 7.72 -2.48
C GLY A 174 13.98 7.80 -3.22
N SER A 175 14.13 8.76 -4.14
CA SER A 175 15.42 9.03 -4.80
C SER A 175 16.47 9.56 -3.83
N ALA A 176 16.09 10.44 -2.91
CA ALA A 176 17.00 10.98 -1.90
C ALA A 176 17.44 9.89 -0.90
N VAL A 177 16.53 9.01 -0.49
CA VAL A 177 16.85 7.86 0.36
C VAL A 177 17.80 6.91 -0.36
N TYR A 178 17.56 6.61 -1.64
CA TYR A 178 18.50 5.80 -2.42
C TYR A 178 19.90 6.44 -2.49
N ARG A 179 19.98 7.75 -2.79
CA ARG A 179 21.25 8.47 -2.85
C ARG A 179 22.00 8.52 -1.52
N SER A 180 21.29 8.52 -0.39
CA SER A 180 21.95 8.51 0.93
C SER A 180 22.59 7.16 1.25
N ILE A 181 22.12 6.07 0.64
CA ILE A 181 22.63 4.72 0.88
C ILE A 181 23.49 4.15 -0.26
N GLU A 182 23.45 4.73 -1.46
CA GLU A 182 24.07 4.12 -2.65
C GLU A 182 25.60 4.00 -2.57
N SER A 183 26.25 4.88 -1.81
CA SER A 183 27.71 4.91 -1.63
C SER A 183 28.23 3.77 -0.74
N THR A 184 27.36 3.20 0.09
CA THR A 184 27.70 2.10 1.00
C THR A 184 27.91 0.79 0.24
N THR A 185 28.87 -0.01 0.65
CA THR A 185 29.13 -1.35 0.08
C THR A 185 28.51 -2.48 0.88
N ASP A 186 28.29 -2.25 2.18
CA ASP A 186 27.73 -3.24 3.11
C ASP A 186 26.19 -3.19 3.12
N ALA A 187 25.58 -4.19 2.50
CA ALA A 187 24.12 -4.32 2.45
C ALA A 187 23.48 -4.49 3.83
N THR A 188 24.16 -5.14 4.79
CA THR A 188 23.60 -5.41 6.13
C THR A 188 23.58 -4.14 6.98
N HIS A 189 24.64 -3.34 6.88
CA HIS A 189 24.70 -2.02 7.49
C HIS A 189 23.63 -1.10 6.90
N THR A 190 23.53 -1.01 5.56
CA THR A 190 22.52 -0.20 4.89
C THR A 190 21.10 -0.61 5.27
N GLU A 191 20.81 -1.91 5.33
CA GLU A 191 19.50 -2.39 5.75
C GLU A 191 19.16 -1.96 7.19
N SER A 192 20.16 -1.95 8.07
CA SER A 192 20.04 -1.47 9.45
C SER A 192 19.76 0.02 9.52
N GLU A 193 20.42 0.82 8.67
CA GLU A 193 20.17 2.28 8.55
C GLU A 193 18.76 2.61 8.05
N LEU A 194 18.13 1.71 7.28
CA LEU A 194 16.75 1.84 6.80
C LEU A 194 15.70 1.43 7.84
N GLN A 195 16.04 0.67 8.88
CA GLN A 195 15.07 0.21 9.89
C GLN A 195 14.32 1.35 10.59
N PRO A 196 14.94 2.48 10.97
CA PRO A 196 14.23 3.62 11.54
C PRO A 196 13.11 4.18 10.64
N TYR A 197 13.29 4.17 9.32
CA TYR A 197 12.28 4.61 8.37
C TYR A 197 11.09 3.62 8.34
N LEU A 198 11.37 2.32 8.34
CA LEU A 198 10.32 1.29 8.46
C LEU A 198 9.58 1.38 9.80
N GLY A 199 10.30 1.64 10.88
CA GLY A 199 9.73 1.78 12.21
C GLY A 199 8.75 2.94 12.27
N LEU A 200 9.16 4.12 11.80
CA LEU A 200 8.28 5.30 11.69
C LEU A 200 7.03 4.97 10.86
N GLY A 201 7.22 4.45 9.64
CA GLY A 201 6.12 4.20 8.73
C GLY A 201 5.11 3.18 9.26
N LYS A 202 5.57 2.10 9.92
CA LYS A 202 4.66 1.13 10.57
C LYS A 202 3.91 1.75 11.73
N ASN A 203 4.59 2.52 12.57
CA ASN A 203 3.92 3.21 13.69
C ASN A 203 2.87 4.21 13.18
N LEU A 204 3.15 4.91 12.08
CA LEU A 204 2.20 5.83 11.45
C LEU A 204 1.01 5.07 10.84
N GLN A 205 1.25 3.93 10.17
CA GLN A 205 0.17 3.06 9.67
C GLN A 205 -0.73 2.55 10.80
N ASP A 206 -0.13 2.04 11.88
CA ASP A 206 -0.87 1.43 12.99
C ASP A 206 -1.75 2.47 13.69
N HIS A 207 -1.24 3.68 13.94
CA HIS A 207 -2.04 4.78 14.49
C HIS A 207 -3.15 5.21 13.52
N PHE A 208 -2.84 5.34 12.24
CA PHE A 208 -3.78 5.88 11.26
C PHE A 208 -4.85 4.87 10.81
N ASP A 209 -4.61 3.57 10.93
CA ASP A 209 -5.58 2.54 10.55
C ASP A 209 -6.87 2.61 11.39
N ALA A 210 -6.79 3.08 12.65
CA ALA A 210 -7.96 3.34 13.49
C ALA A 210 -8.76 4.56 13.00
N ILE A 211 -8.07 5.64 12.67
CA ILE A 211 -8.65 6.89 12.15
C ILE A 211 -9.34 6.62 10.80
N ALA A 212 -8.68 5.88 9.91
CA ALA A 212 -9.24 5.52 8.61
C ALA A 212 -10.44 4.56 8.69
N GLN A 213 -10.60 3.82 9.79
CA GLN A 213 -11.81 3.04 10.05
C GLN A 213 -12.93 3.93 10.61
N HIS A 214 -12.58 4.84 11.52
CA HIS A 214 -13.51 5.79 12.09
C HIS A 214 -14.09 6.73 11.03
N SER A 215 -13.30 7.12 10.01
CA SER A 215 -13.76 8.02 8.95
C SER A 215 -14.91 7.44 8.12
N PHE A 216 -14.94 6.11 7.95
CA PHE A 216 -16.07 5.45 7.31
C PHE A 216 -17.33 5.45 8.19
N VAL A 217 -17.18 5.44 9.52
CA VAL A 217 -18.32 5.54 10.44
C VAL A 217 -18.90 6.96 10.41
N CYS A 218 -18.04 7.99 10.35
CA CYS A 218 -18.44 9.39 10.28
C CYS A 218 -19.02 9.78 8.91
N ASP A 219 -18.43 9.30 7.81
CA ASP A 219 -18.90 9.54 6.45
C ASP A 219 -19.04 8.21 5.66
N PRO A 220 -20.10 7.43 5.91
CA PRO A 220 -20.32 6.17 5.20
C PRO A 220 -20.69 6.38 3.73
N SER A 221 -21.11 7.59 3.36
CA SER A 221 -21.53 7.95 2.00
C SER A 221 -20.38 8.43 1.11
N GLY A 222 -19.30 8.93 1.70
CA GLY A 222 -18.20 9.61 1.01
C GLY A 222 -18.52 11.04 0.57
N ASN A 223 -19.73 11.55 0.83
CA ASN A 223 -20.17 12.85 0.32
C ASN A 223 -19.49 14.04 1.00
N LEU A 224 -18.98 13.86 2.23
CA LEU A 224 -18.24 14.90 2.95
C LEU A 224 -16.75 14.91 2.56
N GLY A 225 -16.27 13.86 1.90
CA GLY A 225 -14.88 13.73 1.46
C GLY A 225 -13.92 13.28 2.57
N THR A 226 -14.32 13.26 3.84
CA THR A 226 -13.52 12.81 4.99
C THR A 226 -13.03 11.37 4.81
N TRP A 227 -13.90 10.46 4.35
CA TRP A 227 -13.50 9.07 4.09
C TRP A 227 -12.47 8.97 2.97
N ASP A 228 -12.66 9.71 1.88
CA ASP A 228 -11.74 9.73 0.73
C ASP A 228 -10.38 10.33 1.09
N ALA A 229 -10.37 11.42 1.86
CA ALA A 229 -9.17 12.04 2.41
C ALA A 229 -8.40 11.03 3.29
N ALA A 230 -9.08 10.36 4.21
CA ALA A 230 -8.47 9.31 5.03
C ALA A 230 -7.90 8.17 4.17
N GLN A 231 -8.64 7.67 3.17
CA GLN A 231 -8.11 6.63 2.28
C GLN A 231 -6.93 7.12 1.43
N PHE A 232 -6.90 8.39 1.05
CA PHE A 232 -5.75 9.00 0.38
C PHE A 232 -4.51 8.97 1.28
N VAL A 233 -4.57 9.56 2.46
CA VAL A 233 -3.44 9.60 3.42
C VAL A 233 -2.94 8.19 3.72
N ARG A 234 -3.87 7.26 4.01
CA ARG A 234 -3.55 5.84 4.26
C ARG A 234 -2.78 5.20 3.12
N ARG A 235 -3.17 5.47 1.86
CA ARG A 235 -2.47 4.94 0.67
C ARG A 235 -1.08 5.56 0.52
N GLN A 236 -0.90 6.83 0.83
CA GLN A 236 0.41 7.48 0.73
C GLN A 236 1.37 6.97 1.81
N ILE A 237 0.91 6.81 3.06
CA ILE A 237 1.68 6.16 4.13
C ILE A 237 2.07 4.73 3.70
N ALA A 238 1.13 3.96 3.13
CA ALA A 238 1.40 2.62 2.62
C ALA A 238 2.49 2.61 1.54
N ARG A 239 2.43 3.53 0.59
CA ARG A 239 3.44 3.64 -0.47
C ARG A 239 4.81 4.04 0.09
N ALA A 240 4.88 4.97 1.04
CA ALA A 240 6.15 5.35 1.69
C ALA A 240 6.81 4.14 2.37
N VAL A 241 6.01 3.32 3.08
CA VAL A 241 6.49 2.07 3.69
C VAL A 241 6.93 1.06 2.63
N ASP A 242 6.13 0.85 1.58
CA ASP A 242 6.43 -0.09 0.50
C ASP A 242 7.77 0.23 -0.19
N ILE A 243 8.13 1.51 -0.33
CA ILE A 243 9.42 1.95 -0.90
C ILE A 243 10.59 1.46 -0.05
N ILE A 244 10.55 1.68 1.26
CA ILE A 244 11.63 1.26 2.15
C ILE A 244 11.65 -0.27 2.28
N GLU A 245 10.48 -0.92 2.31
CA GLU A 245 10.41 -2.38 2.32
C GLU A 245 11.02 -2.98 1.05
N GLU A 246 10.78 -2.38 -0.12
CA GLU A 246 11.40 -2.77 -1.38
C GLU A 246 12.94 -2.67 -1.30
N PHE A 247 13.48 -1.58 -0.74
CA PHE A 247 14.93 -1.45 -0.53
C PHE A 247 15.48 -2.56 0.36
N CYS A 248 14.89 -2.75 1.55
CA CYS A 248 15.34 -3.78 2.47
C CYS A 248 15.25 -5.19 1.86
N LEU A 249 14.22 -5.50 1.07
CA LEU A 249 14.09 -6.78 0.39
C LEU A 249 15.19 -7.00 -0.64
N ILE A 250 15.46 -6.02 -1.49
CA ILE A 250 16.52 -6.13 -2.51
C ILE A 250 17.89 -6.25 -1.85
N LEU A 251 18.14 -5.51 -0.75
CA LEU A 251 19.39 -5.60 0.00
C LEU A 251 19.62 -7.00 0.59
N ARG A 252 18.58 -7.62 1.17
CA ARG A 252 18.67 -8.99 1.72
C ARG A 252 18.93 -10.05 0.65
N ASP A 253 18.23 -9.96 -0.47
CA ASP A 253 18.25 -11.03 -1.48
C ASP A 253 19.42 -10.89 -2.47
N GLY A 254 19.81 -9.65 -2.80
CA GLY A 254 20.75 -9.36 -3.87
C GLY A 254 21.79 -8.28 -3.57
N GLY A 255 21.78 -7.71 -2.36
CA GLY A 255 22.75 -6.71 -1.90
C GLY A 255 22.73 -5.39 -2.68
N MET A 256 23.75 -4.56 -2.41
CA MET A 256 23.88 -3.23 -3.01
C MET A 256 23.96 -3.25 -4.55
N SER A 257 24.60 -4.26 -5.15
CA SER A 257 24.68 -4.37 -6.61
C SER A 257 23.31 -4.54 -7.26
N SER A 258 22.42 -5.31 -6.63
CA SER A 258 21.05 -5.51 -7.14
C SER A 258 20.21 -4.27 -6.95
N LEU A 259 20.38 -3.54 -5.84
CA LEU A 259 19.69 -2.28 -5.60
C LEU A 259 20.10 -1.21 -6.62
N ARG A 260 21.41 -1.03 -6.86
CA ARG A 260 21.95 -0.09 -7.86
C ARG A 260 21.45 -0.41 -9.26
N ARG A 261 21.47 -1.69 -9.65
CA ARG A 261 20.92 -2.12 -10.95
C ARG A 261 19.42 -1.82 -11.03
N SER A 262 18.66 -2.15 -10.00
CA SER A 262 17.21 -1.91 -9.98
C SER A 262 16.86 -0.42 -10.12
N TYR A 263 17.65 0.45 -9.48
CA TYR A 263 17.50 1.90 -9.59
C TYR A 263 17.87 2.42 -10.99
N ALA A 264 18.99 1.95 -11.56
CA ALA A 264 19.44 2.33 -12.90
C ALA A 264 18.47 1.88 -14.00
N ASP A 265 17.87 0.69 -13.83
CA ASP A 265 16.89 0.13 -14.75
C ASP A 265 15.47 0.74 -14.58
N HIS A 266 15.30 1.75 -13.71
CA HIS A 266 14.02 2.37 -13.37
C HIS A 266 12.93 1.37 -12.95
N SER A 267 13.34 0.31 -12.25
CA SER A 267 12.47 -0.82 -11.91
C SER A 267 11.85 -0.74 -10.51
N LEU A 268 12.27 0.23 -9.70
CA LEU A 268 11.76 0.46 -8.34
C LEU A 268 10.39 1.13 -8.40
N ASN A 269 9.49 0.76 -7.48
CA ASN A 269 8.08 1.17 -7.58
C ASN A 269 7.90 2.70 -7.60
N PHE A 270 8.66 3.44 -6.79
CA PHE A 270 8.53 4.91 -6.72
C PHE A 270 9.02 5.66 -7.96
N GLN A 271 9.84 5.04 -8.81
CA GLN A 271 10.29 5.66 -10.06
C GLN A 271 9.17 5.60 -11.12
N ILE A 272 8.24 4.66 -10.96
CA ILE A 272 7.13 4.38 -11.87
C ILE A 272 5.85 5.14 -11.46
N LEU A 273 5.79 5.63 -10.21
CA LEU A 273 4.66 6.42 -9.66
C LEU A 273 4.49 7.76 -10.33
#